data_AF-F7ZJC3-F1
#
_entry.id   AF-F7ZJC3-F1
#
_cell.length_a   1.000
_cell.length_b   1.000
_cell.length_c   1.000
_cell.angle_alpha   90.00
_cell.angle_beta   90.00
_cell.angle_gamma   90.00
#
_symmetry.space_group_name_H-M   'P 1'
#
loop_
_entity.id
_entity.type
_entity.pdbx_description
1 polymer ?
#
loop_
_entity_poly.entity_id
_entity_poly.type
_entity_poly.pdbx_seq_one_letter_code
_entity_poly.pdbx_strand_id
1 'polypeptide(L)'
;MKNKFIAAAALAFLTSNPVAAEPTNYGKQTAFGAVSGVEMSKKAKTAYRQFRGEANYFGAMYTNTTTDLSYWVWGLHNLSDARQAARADCELGSGGKGNCTLAALSYPRGTSPNDGFSNGLSQEGSKDFKTEYRGQQKAGKYGAFAISRVGSWGYSWSFDERSEALATALLQCEASTKGVLADLNAKQRDWARRNGYVECKVVDIFEGR
;
A
#
# COMPACT_ATOMS: atom_id res chain seq x y z
N MET A 1 6.94 -15.92 -66.54
CA MET A 1 6.73 -16.15 -65.09
C MET A 1 6.98 -14.81 -64.38
N LYS A 2 5.94 -14.18 -63.82
CA LYS A 2 6.01 -12.84 -63.22
C LYS A 2 5.98 -12.98 -61.69
N ASN A 3 7.12 -12.76 -61.04
CA ASN A 3 7.22 -12.76 -59.57
C ASN A 3 6.59 -11.48 -59.02
N LYS A 4 5.57 -11.62 -58.17
CA LYS A 4 4.99 -10.52 -57.40
C LYS A 4 5.65 -10.50 -56.02
N PHE A 5 6.41 -9.45 -55.74
CA PHE A 5 6.88 -9.15 -54.38
C PHE A 5 5.71 -8.59 -53.57
N ILE A 6 5.40 -9.23 -52.44
CA ILE A 6 4.46 -8.73 -51.44
C ILE A 6 5.28 -7.95 -50.41
N ALA A 7 5.16 -6.62 -50.41
CA ALA A 7 5.73 -5.77 -49.37
C ALA A 7 4.83 -5.84 -48.12
N ALA A 8 5.35 -6.43 -47.04
CA ALA A 8 4.70 -6.43 -45.74
C ALA A 8 5.02 -5.10 -45.02
N ALA A 9 4.03 -4.22 -44.90
CA ALA A 9 4.12 -3.03 -44.07
C ALA A 9 3.96 -3.42 -42.59
N ALA A 10 5.05 -3.33 -41.82
CA ALA A 10 5.01 -3.50 -40.38
C ALA A 10 4.40 -2.24 -39.73
N LEU A 11 3.16 -2.33 -39.25
CA LEU A 11 2.59 -1.32 -38.37
C LEU A 11 3.29 -1.38 -37.01
N ALA A 12 4.17 -0.43 -36.74
CA ALA A 12 4.67 -0.17 -35.40
C ALA A 12 3.53 0.39 -34.54
N PHE A 13 2.89 -0.45 -33.73
CA PHE A 13 2.00 0.00 -32.67
C PHE A 13 2.84 0.72 -31.61
N LEU A 14 2.76 2.05 -31.59
CA LEU A 14 3.26 2.87 -30.50
C LEU A 14 2.40 2.57 -29.26
N THR A 15 2.88 1.68 -28.40
CA THR A 15 2.28 1.46 -27.08
C THR A 15 2.57 2.68 -26.21
N SER A 16 1.64 3.63 -26.16
CA SER A 16 1.66 4.67 -25.14
C SER A 16 1.44 4.00 -23.79
N ASN A 17 2.52 3.73 -23.05
CA ASN A 17 2.39 3.32 -21.66
C ASN A 17 1.67 4.45 -20.91
N PRO A 18 0.55 4.19 -20.22
CA PRO A 18 -0.08 5.21 -19.41
C PRO A 18 0.94 5.71 -18.41
N VAL A 19 1.21 7.02 -18.43
CA VAL A 19 1.96 7.67 -17.37
C VAL A 19 1.16 7.40 -16.10
N ALA A 20 1.73 6.60 -15.19
CA ALA A 20 1.10 6.34 -13.90
C ALA A 20 0.84 7.70 -13.24
N ALA A 21 -0.41 7.97 -12.88
CA ALA A 21 -0.75 9.19 -12.18
C ALA A 21 0.08 9.26 -10.89
N GLU A 22 0.63 10.44 -10.59
CA GLU A 22 1.43 10.62 -9.39
C GLU A 22 0.64 10.16 -8.14
N PRO A 23 1.29 9.46 -7.19
CA PRO A 23 0.63 9.07 -5.97
C PRO A 23 0.02 10.28 -5.26
N THR A 24 -1.26 10.16 -4.87
CA THR A 24 -1.96 11.28 -4.26
C THR A 24 -1.41 11.54 -2.86
N ASN A 25 -1.12 12.81 -2.57
CA ASN A 25 -0.68 13.23 -1.25
C ASN A 25 -1.80 13.93 -0.48
N TYR A 26 -2.15 13.36 0.67
CA TYR A 26 -3.27 13.84 1.49
C TYR A 26 -2.87 14.76 2.65
N GLY A 27 -1.59 15.14 2.78
CA GLY A 27 -1.09 15.98 3.88
C GLY A 27 -0.65 15.18 5.12
N LYS A 28 -0.83 15.74 6.32
CA LYS A 28 -0.53 15.07 7.61
C LYS A 28 -1.76 14.74 8.46
N GLN A 29 -2.94 15.20 8.05
CA GLN A 29 -4.14 15.14 8.90
C GLN A 29 -4.88 13.83 8.66
N THR A 30 -5.14 13.10 9.75
CA THR A 30 -5.92 11.87 9.73
C THR A 30 -7.34 12.15 10.20
N ALA A 31 -8.32 11.61 9.48
CA ALA A 31 -9.71 11.48 9.88
C ALA A 31 -9.98 10.06 10.39
N PHE A 32 -10.97 9.96 11.25
CA PHE A 32 -11.35 8.71 11.91
C PHE A 32 -12.85 8.47 11.74
N GLY A 33 -13.23 7.25 11.39
CA GLY A 33 -14.61 6.83 11.27
C GLY A 33 -14.90 5.60 12.12
N ALA A 34 -15.82 5.72 13.08
CA ALA A 34 -16.41 4.58 13.76
C ALA A 34 -17.53 3.99 12.88
N VAL A 35 -17.64 2.67 12.83
CA VAL A 35 -18.81 2.02 12.23
C VAL A 35 -19.92 1.95 13.26
N SER A 36 -21.06 2.56 12.96
CA SER A 36 -22.23 2.58 13.86
C SER A 36 -22.83 1.19 14.03
N GLY A 37 -23.35 0.89 15.22
CA GLY A 37 -24.08 -0.37 15.49
C GLY A 37 -23.18 -1.59 15.71
N VAL A 38 -21.85 -1.42 15.75
CA VAL A 38 -20.92 -2.52 16.07
C VAL A 38 -20.87 -2.72 17.57
N GLU A 39 -21.34 -3.88 18.03
CA GLU A 39 -21.20 -4.28 19.42
C GLU A 39 -19.72 -4.52 19.75
N MET A 40 -19.26 -3.93 20.86
CA MET A 40 -17.90 -4.07 21.35
C MET A 40 -17.91 -4.50 22.80
N SER A 41 -17.15 -5.55 23.11
CA SER A 41 -16.79 -5.92 24.47
C SER A 41 -15.99 -4.81 25.17
N LYS A 42 -15.76 -4.95 26.47
CA LYS A 42 -14.88 -4.03 27.23
C LYS A 42 -13.47 -4.00 26.66
N LYS A 43 -12.92 -5.16 26.26
CA LYS A 43 -11.58 -5.28 25.68
C LYS A 43 -11.53 -4.63 24.29
N ALA A 44 -12.52 -4.88 23.44
CA ALA A 44 -12.64 -4.24 22.13
C ALA A 44 -12.76 -2.72 22.23
N LYS A 45 -13.48 -2.19 23.22
CA LYS A 45 -13.53 -0.75 23.49
C LYS A 45 -12.16 -0.16 23.87
N THR A 46 -11.33 -0.92 24.58
CA THR A 46 -9.95 -0.51 24.91
C THR A 46 -9.06 -0.51 23.66
N ALA A 47 -9.11 -1.59 22.88
CA ALA A 47 -8.42 -1.68 21.60
C ALA A 47 -8.84 -0.54 20.64
N TYR A 48 -10.13 -0.21 20.61
CA TYR A 48 -10.65 0.91 19.81
C TYR A 48 -10.07 2.26 20.24
N ARG A 49 -9.94 2.51 21.54
CA ARG A 49 -9.31 3.75 22.03
C ARG A 49 -7.83 3.81 21.66
N GLN A 50 -7.13 2.68 21.72
CA GLN A 50 -5.75 2.59 21.26
C GLN A 50 -5.67 2.85 19.75
N PHE A 51 -6.47 2.13 18.94
CA PHE A 51 -6.58 2.33 17.49
C PHE A 51 -6.91 3.78 17.10
N ARG A 52 -7.70 4.49 17.90
CA ARG A 52 -7.96 5.91 17.66
C ARG A 52 -6.76 6.79 18.01
N GLY A 53 -5.99 6.44 19.04
CA GLY A 53 -4.87 7.22 19.57
C GLY A 53 -3.63 7.23 18.68
N GLU A 54 -3.33 6.13 17.99
CA GLU A 54 -2.14 6.01 17.13
C GLU A 54 -2.52 6.16 15.63
N ALA A 55 -3.72 6.69 15.34
CA ALA A 55 -4.36 6.61 14.03
C ALA A 55 -3.50 7.26 12.94
N ASN A 56 -2.85 6.42 12.13
CA ASN A 56 -2.10 6.82 10.95
C ASN A 56 -2.91 6.48 9.68
N TYR A 57 -2.60 7.14 8.56
CA TYR A 57 -3.19 6.97 7.24
C TYR A 57 -3.50 5.52 6.92
N PHE A 58 -4.67 5.31 6.32
CA PHE A 58 -5.21 4.02 5.89
C PHE A 58 -5.00 2.90 6.93
N GLY A 59 -5.85 2.94 7.95
CA GLY A 59 -5.97 1.89 8.95
C GLY A 59 -7.39 1.35 9.02
N ALA A 60 -7.51 0.11 9.50
CA ALA A 60 -8.79 -0.51 9.78
C ALA A 60 -8.69 -1.36 11.04
N MET A 61 -9.79 -1.44 11.78
CA MET A 61 -9.93 -2.26 12.96
C MET A 61 -11.12 -3.19 12.79
N TYR A 62 -10.92 -4.48 13.07
CA TYR A 62 -11.96 -5.49 13.14
C TYR A 62 -12.08 -6.04 14.56
N THR A 63 -13.30 -6.36 14.97
CA THR A 63 -13.62 -6.95 16.28
C THR A 63 -14.39 -8.25 16.10
N ASN A 64 -14.17 -9.20 17.00
CA ASN A 64 -14.89 -10.46 17.07
C ASN A 64 -15.43 -10.65 18.48
N THR A 65 -16.75 -10.53 18.65
CA THR A 65 -17.41 -10.59 19.97
C THR A 65 -17.46 -12.00 20.54
N THR A 66 -17.46 -13.04 19.69
CA THR A 66 -17.46 -14.45 20.11
C THR A 66 -16.15 -14.84 20.80
N THR A 67 -15.03 -14.33 20.31
CA THR A 67 -13.69 -14.66 20.83
C THR A 67 -13.08 -13.55 21.70
N ASP A 68 -13.79 -12.43 21.86
CA ASP A 68 -13.29 -11.22 22.53
C ASP A 68 -11.92 -10.74 22.00
N LEU A 69 -11.79 -10.76 20.66
CA LEU A 69 -10.59 -10.35 19.94
C LEU A 69 -10.83 -9.05 19.17
N SER A 70 -9.74 -8.33 18.96
CA SER A 70 -9.70 -7.12 18.14
C SER A 70 -8.35 -7.08 17.46
N TYR A 71 -8.36 -6.81 16.16
CA TYR A 71 -7.16 -6.66 15.35
C TYR A 71 -7.27 -5.39 14.54
N TRP A 72 -6.13 -4.77 14.31
CA TRP A 72 -6.07 -3.55 13.52
C TRP A 72 -4.74 -3.44 12.81
N VAL A 73 -4.75 -2.69 11.71
CA VAL A 73 -3.57 -2.31 10.94
C VAL A 73 -3.64 -0.81 10.66
N TRP A 74 -2.49 -0.25 10.33
CA TRP A 74 -2.31 1.19 10.06
C TRP A 74 -1.18 1.36 9.07
N GLY A 75 -1.10 2.55 8.46
CA GLY A 75 0.04 2.93 7.65
C GLY A 75 0.13 2.18 6.33
N LEU A 76 -0.97 1.58 5.86
CA LEU A 76 -0.98 1.01 4.51
C LEU A 76 -1.11 2.12 3.46
N HIS A 77 -1.03 1.76 2.18
CA HIS A 77 -1.07 2.73 1.08
C HIS A 77 -2.48 3.06 0.59
N ASN A 78 -3.48 2.24 0.94
CA ASN A 78 -4.88 2.48 0.63
C ASN A 78 -5.80 1.79 1.64
N LEU A 79 -7.06 2.23 1.70
CA LEU A 79 -8.04 1.75 2.67
C LEU A 79 -8.53 0.32 2.39
N SER A 80 -8.54 -0.11 1.12
CA SER A 80 -8.95 -1.47 0.75
C SER A 80 -7.99 -2.52 1.31
N ASP A 81 -6.69 -2.29 1.17
CA ASP A 81 -5.67 -3.15 1.74
C ASP A 81 -5.73 -3.14 3.26
N ALA A 82 -5.97 -1.98 3.88
CA ALA A 82 -6.09 -1.88 5.34
C ALA A 82 -7.25 -2.73 5.88
N ARG A 83 -8.41 -2.65 5.21
CA ARG A 83 -9.59 -3.47 5.56
C ARG A 83 -9.31 -4.96 5.40
N GLN A 84 -8.74 -5.35 4.27
CA GLN A 84 -8.46 -6.76 3.97
C GLN A 84 -7.45 -7.35 4.96
N ALA A 85 -6.35 -6.65 5.25
CA ALA A 85 -5.33 -7.11 6.18
C ALA A 85 -5.88 -7.21 7.63
N ALA A 86 -6.53 -6.17 8.15
CA ALA A 86 -7.10 -6.21 9.51
C ALA A 86 -8.19 -7.29 9.65
N ARG A 87 -9.00 -7.50 8.60
CA ARG A 87 -9.98 -8.58 8.58
C ARG A 87 -9.31 -9.95 8.63
N ALA A 88 -8.31 -10.17 7.79
CA ALA A 88 -7.59 -11.44 7.75
C ALA A 88 -6.90 -11.74 9.07
N ASP A 89 -6.27 -10.76 9.71
CA ASP A 89 -5.67 -10.92 11.03
C ASP A 89 -6.72 -11.30 12.09
N CYS A 90 -7.91 -10.68 12.03
CA CYS A 90 -9.01 -11.06 12.89
C CYS A 90 -9.48 -12.50 12.67
N GLU A 91 -9.66 -12.92 11.43
CA GLU A 91 -10.13 -14.27 11.08
C GLU A 91 -9.08 -15.35 11.45
N LEU A 92 -7.80 -15.06 11.21
CA LEU A 92 -6.69 -15.93 11.59
C LEU A 92 -6.55 -16.03 13.12
N GLY A 93 -6.67 -14.90 13.81
CA GLY A 93 -6.58 -14.81 15.27
C GLY A 93 -7.73 -15.49 16.00
N SER A 94 -8.95 -15.40 15.46
CA SER A 94 -10.13 -16.09 16.01
C SER A 94 -10.14 -17.59 15.71
N GLY A 95 -9.25 -18.07 14.84
CA GLY A 95 -9.26 -19.44 14.34
C GLY A 95 -10.55 -19.75 13.57
N GLY A 96 -11.13 -18.75 12.90
CA GLY A 96 -12.39 -18.86 12.18
C GLY A 96 -13.65 -18.91 13.05
N LYS A 97 -13.54 -18.67 14.37
CA LYS A 97 -14.70 -18.66 15.27
C LYS A 97 -15.38 -17.30 15.30
N GLY A 98 -16.68 -17.28 15.08
CA GLY A 98 -17.47 -16.04 15.10
C GLY A 98 -17.17 -15.11 13.93
N ASN A 99 -17.84 -13.95 13.91
CA ASN A 99 -17.72 -12.99 12.82
C ASN A 99 -16.73 -11.87 13.16
N CYS A 100 -15.82 -11.58 12.23
CA CYS A 100 -14.98 -10.40 12.27
C CYS A 100 -15.73 -9.21 11.64
N THR A 101 -16.11 -8.24 12.47
CA THR A 101 -16.89 -7.07 12.08
C THR A 101 -16.00 -5.83 12.04
N LEU A 102 -16.09 -5.04 10.98
CA LEU A 102 -15.36 -3.78 10.85
C LEU A 102 -15.86 -2.79 11.91
N ALA A 103 -14.98 -2.39 12.82
CA ALA A 103 -15.28 -1.52 13.95
C ALA A 103 -14.93 -0.05 13.68
N ALA A 104 -13.81 0.19 13.02
CA ALA A 104 -13.29 1.53 12.79
C ALA A 104 -12.36 1.61 11.58
N LEU A 105 -12.21 2.82 11.06
CA LEU A 105 -11.31 3.18 9.97
C LEU A 105 -10.52 4.44 10.32
N SER A 106 -9.29 4.50 9.83
CA SER A 106 -8.43 5.67 9.83
C SER A 106 -8.05 5.98 8.39
N TYR A 107 -8.20 7.22 7.96
CA TYR A 107 -7.96 7.63 6.57
C TYR A 107 -7.57 9.10 6.51
N PRO A 108 -6.90 9.55 5.44
CA PRO A 108 -6.52 10.95 5.35
C PRO A 108 -7.71 11.90 5.33
N ARG A 109 -7.57 13.08 5.94
CA ARG A 109 -8.65 14.07 5.95
C ARG A 109 -8.94 14.55 4.53
N GLY A 110 -10.22 14.63 4.17
CA GLY A 110 -10.65 15.02 2.82
C GLY A 110 -10.85 13.84 1.87
N THR A 111 -10.54 12.61 2.29
CA THR A 111 -10.93 11.40 1.54
C THR A 111 -12.23 10.82 2.09
N SER A 112 -12.91 10.03 1.26
CA SER A 112 -14.10 9.29 1.66
C SER A 112 -13.69 7.97 2.32
N PRO A 113 -14.29 7.58 3.46
CA PRO A 113 -14.09 6.24 4.01
C PRO A 113 -14.61 5.15 3.08
N ASN A 114 -15.41 5.47 2.07
CA ASN A 114 -15.91 4.50 1.10
C ASN A 114 -15.04 4.42 -0.17
N ASP A 115 -14.03 5.27 -0.28
CA ASP A 115 -13.08 5.19 -1.38
C ASP A 115 -12.11 4.03 -1.13
N GLY A 116 -12.29 2.95 -1.89
CA GLY A 116 -11.46 1.76 -1.80
C GLY A 116 -10.15 1.87 -2.57
N PHE A 117 -10.03 2.82 -3.51
CA PHE A 117 -8.95 2.87 -4.51
C PHE A 117 -8.23 4.21 -4.52
N SER A 118 -8.18 4.88 -3.37
CA SER A 118 -7.26 6.00 -3.18
C SER A 118 -5.84 5.53 -3.51
N ASN A 119 -5.32 5.88 -4.70
CA ASN A 119 -3.94 5.61 -5.17
C ASN A 119 -2.96 6.47 -4.36
N GLY A 120 -2.87 6.17 -3.07
CA GLY A 120 -2.14 6.91 -2.08
C GLY A 120 -0.83 6.26 -1.70
N LEU A 121 -0.10 6.98 -0.86
CA LEU A 121 1.00 6.44 -0.07
C LEU A 121 0.59 6.45 1.41
N SER A 122 1.29 5.65 2.21
CA SER A 122 1.22 5.74 3.67
C SER A 122 1.69 7.12 4.09
N GLN A 123 1.39 7.57 5.32
CA GLN A 123 1.83 8.91 5.73
C GLN A 123 3.35 9.09 5.64
N GLU A 124 4.11 8.09 6.10
CA GLU A 124 5.58 8.11 6.03
C GLU A 124 6.08 7.94 4.59
N GLY A 125 5.53 7.00 3.81
CA GLY A 125 5.89 6.86 2.40
C GLY A 125 5.60 8.13 1.59
N SER A 126 4.51 8.82 1.90
CA SER A 126 4.10 10.11 1.33
C SER A 126 5.06 11.25 1.69
N LYS A 127 5.58 11.24 2.92
CA LYS A 127 6.60 12.18 3.39
C LYS A 127 7.91 11.95 2.64
N ASP A 128 8.43 10.72 2.66
CA ASP A 128 9.68 10.36 2.00
C ASP A 128 9.61 10.57 0.49
N PHE A 129 8.47 10.27 -0.13
CA PHE A 129 8.22 10.54 -1.54
C PHE A 129 8.45 12.02 -1.88
N LYS A 130 7.93 12.93 -1.03
CA LYS A 130 8.03 14.37 -1.25
C LYS A 130 9.38 14.95 -0.89
N THR A 131 9.93 14.58 0.27
CA THR A 131 11.11 15.25 0.80
C THR A 131 12.39 14.62 0.27
N GLU A 132 12.52 13.30 0.39
CA GLU A 132 13.74 12.59 0.04
C GLU A 132 13.75 12.24 -1.45
N TYR A 133 12.77 11.46 -1.90
CA TYR A 133 12.74 10.96 -3.27
C TYR A 133 12.65 12.10 -4.28
N ARG A 134 11.62 12.96 -4.21
CA ARG A 134 11.47 14.10 -5.15
C ARG A 134 12.54 15.18 -4.94
N GLY A 135 12.93 15.45 -3.69
CA GLY A 135 13.88 16.51 -3.37
C GLY A 135 15.32 16.22 -3.81
N GLN A 136 15.70 14.94 -3.95
CA GLN A 136 17.06 14.54 -4.33
C GLN A 136 17.21 14.18 -5.82
N GLN A 137 16.18 14.41 -6.64
CA GLN A 137 16.27 14.18 -8.08
C GLN A 137 17.18 15.20 -8.79
N LYS A 138 17.83 14.77 -9.87
CA LYS A 138 18.76 15.59 -10.65
C LYS A 138 18.45 15.50 -12.14
N ALA A 139 18.56 16.61 -12.85
CA ALA A 139 18.46 16.63 -14.31
C ALA A 139 19.48 15.67 -14.95
N GLY A 140 19.07 15.00 -16.03
CA GLY A 140 19.87 13.98 -16.71
C GLY A 140 20.05 12.66 -15.95
N LYS A 141 19.38 12.47 -14.80
CA LYS A 141 19.45 11.25 -13.99
C LYS A 141 18.09 10.58 -13.84
N TYR A 142 18.11 9.33 -13.38
CA TYR A 142 16.94 8.50 -13.11
C TYR A 142 16.70 8.31 -11.61
N GLY A 143 15.43 8.16 -11.26
CA GLY A 143 14.98 7.73 -9.95
C GLY A 143 13.71 6.89 -10.07
N ALA A 144 13.43 6.09 -9.05
CA ALA A 144 12.19 5.32 -8.97
C ALA A 144 11.68 5.25 -7.54
N PHE A 145 10.36 5.09 -7.39
CA PHE A 145 9.71 4.86 -6.10
C PHE A 145 8.85 3.60 -6.20
N ALA A 146 9.05 2.66 -5.26
CA ALA A 146 8.33 1.40 -5.20
C ALA A 146 7.61 1.24 -3.87
N ILE A 147 6.47 0.56 -3.91
CA ILE A 147 5.64 0.25 -2.74
C ILE A 147 5.16 -1.19 -2.74
N SER A 148 4.83 -1.72 -1.55
CA SER A 148 4.13 -2.99 -1.38
C SER A 148 2.80 -2.80 -0.64
N ARG A 149 1.90 -3.78 -0.73
CA ARG A 149 0.56 -3.63 -0.12
C ARG A 149 0.58 -3.71 1.41
N VAL A 150 1.68 -4.19 2.03
CA VAL A 150 1.89 -4.10 3.49
C VAL A 150 2.31 -2.71 3.96
N GLY A 151 2.34 -1.71 3.07
CA GLY A 151 2.65 -0.33 3.45
C GLY A 151 4.15 -0.03 3.48
N SER A 152 5.00 -0.93 2.99
CA SER A 152 6.44 -0.71 2.83
C SER A 152 6.75 0.01 1.52
N TRP A 153 7.83 0.78 1.51
CA TRP A 153 8.31 1.49 0.33
C TRP A 153 9.84 1.43 0.22
N GLY A 154 10.34 1.79 -0.96
CA GLY A 154 11.76 1.95 -1.26
C GLY A 154 11.94 2.87 -2.45
N TYR A 155 13.08 3.56 -2.53
CA TYR A 155 13.28 4.55 -3.58
C TYR A 155 14.75 4.73 -3.96
N SER A 156 14.94 5.31 -5.13
CA SER A 156 16.25 5.60 -5.71
C SER A 156 16.24 6.98 -6.35
N TRP A 157 17.41 7.60 -6.44
CA TRP A 157 17.57 8.92 -7.06
C TRP A 157 18.97 9.05 -7.63
N SER A 158 19.12 9.97 -8.59
CA SER A 158 20.43 10.34 -9.15
C SER A 158 21.22 9.21 -9.84
N PHE A 159 20.56 8.14 -10.31
CA PHE A 159 21.21 7.06 -11.05
C PHE A 159 21.45 7.45 -12.52
N ASP A 160 22.52 6.92 -13.12
CA ASP A 160 22.85 7.11 -14.54
C ASP A 160 21.96 6.25 -15.46
N GLU A 161 21.53 5.08 -14.98
CA GLU A 161 20.72 4.14 -15.75
C GLU A 161 19.33 3.95 -15.15
N ARG A 162 18.31 3.96 -16.02
CA ARG A 162 16.91 3.72 -15.65
C ARG A 162 16.71 2.34 -15.01
N SER A 163 17.34 1.31 -15.55
CA SER A 163 17.31 -0.07 -15.04
C SER A 163 17.82 -0.15 -13.61
N GLU A 164 18.90 0.55 -13.31
CA GLU A 164 19.52 0.55 -11.99
C GLU A 164 18.62 1.26 -10.96
N ALA A 165 18.07 2.43 -11.32
CA ALA A 165 17.11 3.13 -10.48
C ALA A 165 15.91 2.24 -10.09
N LEU A 166 15.32 1.54 -11.06
CA LEU A 166 14.20 0.64 -10.84
C LEU A 166 14.58 -0.53 -9.92
N ALA A 167 15.70 -1.20 -10.20
CA ALA A 167 16.17 -2.33 -9.41
C ALA A 167 16.46 -1.92 -7.95
N THR A 168 17.10 -0.76 -7.74
CA THR A 168 17.37 -0.25 -6.40
C THR A 168 16.09 0.07 -5.61
N ALA A 169 15.11 0.74 -6.23
CA ALA A 169 13.85 1.06 -5.56
C ALA A 169 13.09 -0.21 -5.14
N LEU A 170 13.03 -1.21 -6.03
CA LEU A 170 12.43 -2.51 -5.74
C LEU A 170 13.16 -3.24 -4.62
N LEU A 171 14.50 -3.32 -4.68
CA LEU A 171 15.31 -3.97 -3.66
C LEU A 171 15.10 -3.37 -2.26
N GLN A 172 15.06 -2.04 -2.16
CA GLN A 172 14.80 -1.35 -0.90
C GLN A 172 13.37 -1.62 -0.39
N CYS A 173 12.37 -1.60 -1.27
CA CYS A 173 10.99 -1.92 -0.91
C CYS A 173 10.87 -3.36 -0.40
N GLU A 174 11.54 -4.31 -1.05
CA GLU A 174 11.56 -5.71 -0.64
C GLU A 174 12.25 -5.90 0.72
N ALA A 175 13.35 -5.18 0.96
CA ALA A 175 14.04 -5.18 2.26
C ALA A 175 13.14 -4.63 3.38
N SER A 176 12.47 -3.50 3.14
CA SER A 176 11.48 -2.92 4.06
C SER A 176 10.31 -3.88 4.32
N THR A 177 9.80 -4.52 3.27
CA THR A 177 8.73 -5.54 3.34
C THR A 177 9.16 -6.74 4.18
N LYS A 178 10.39 -7.24 4.03
CA LYS A 178 10.93 -8.32 4.85
C LYS A 178 10.96 -7.95 6.34
N GLY A 179 11.28 -6.69 6.67
CA GLY A 179 11.21 -6.15 8.03
C GLY A 179 9.80 -6.28 8.62
N VAL A 180 8.78 -5.79 7.90
CA VAL A 180 7.37 -5.90 8.34
C VAL A 180 6.94 -7.36 8.53
N LEU A 181 7.35 -8.26 7.63
CA LEU A 181 7.01 -9.68 7.73
C LEU A 181 7.65 -10.38 8.93
N ALA A 182 8.77 -9.87 9.46
CA ALA A 182 9.45 -10.49 10.60
C ALA A 182 8.59 -10.43 11.87
N ASP A 183 7.78 -9.38 12.02
CA ASP A 183 6.88 -9.17 13.17
C ASP A 183 5.60 -10.02 13.11
N LEU A 184 5.29 -10.57 11.93
CA LEU A 184 4.09 -11.40 11.72
C LEU A 184 4.34 -12.86 12.11
N ASN A 185 3.32 -13.55 12.60
CA ASN A 185 3.42 -15.01 12.81
C ASN A 185 3.36 -15.79 11.47
N ALA A 186 3.62 -17.10 11.52
CA ALA A 186 3.68 -17.94 10.31
C ALA A 186 2.40 -17.89 9.46
N LYS A 187 1.21 -17.92 10.09
CA LYS A 187 -0.07 -17.89 9.38
C LYS A 187 -0.30 -16.54 8.69
N GLN A 188 0.05 -15.45 9.36
CA GLN A 188 -0.05 -14.09 8.83
C GLN A 188 0.90 -13.87 7.64
N ARG A 189 2.17 -14.31 7.77
CA ARG A 189 3.14 -14.26 6.66
C ARG A 189 2.66 -15.04 5.44
N ASP A 190 2.13 -16.23 5.66
CA ASP A 190 1.61 -17.08 4.58
C ASP A 190 0.39 -16.46 3.89
N TRP A 191 -0.51 -15.85 4.66
CA TRP A 191 -1.62 -15.09 4.10
C TRP A 191 -1.12 -13.91 3.26
N ALA A 192 -0.19 -13.11 3.79
CA ALA A 192 0.35 -11.95 3.08
C ALA A 192 0.98 -12.35 1.75
N ARG A 193 1.79 -13.43 1.72
CA ARG A 193 2.41 -13.94 0.48
C ARG A 193 1.36 -14.39 -0.54
N ARG A 194 0.39 -15.22 -0.14
CA ARG A 194 -0.63 -15.74 -1.07
C ARG A 194 -1.54 -14.66 -1.65
N ASN A 195 -1.67 -13.52 -0.97
CA ASN A 195 -2.49 -12.41 -1.41
C ASN A 195 -1.67 -11.29 -2.07
N GLY A 196 -0.39 -11.51 -2.40
CA GLY A 196 0.45 -10.53 -3.09
C GLY A 196 0.79 -9.30 -2.25
N TYR A 197 0.69 -9.37 -0.92
CA TYR A 197 0.98 -8.24 -0.05
C TYR A 197 2.47 -7.91 0.05
N VAL A 198 3.29 -8.92 -0.24
CA VAL A 198 4.76 -8.85 -0.18
C VAL A 198 5.39 -8.39 -1.49
N GLU A 199 4.59 -8.21 -2.54
CA GLU A 199 5.08 -7.80 -3.85
C GLU A 199 5.31 -6.29 -3.88
N CYS A 200 6.52 -5.90 -4.27
CA CYS A 200 6.86 -4.51 -4.52
C CYS A 200 6.61 -4.12 -5.97
N LYS A 201 6.03 -2.94 -6.19
CA LYS A 201 5.72 -2.39 -7.51
C LYS A 201 6.18 -0.94 -7.58
N VAL A 202 6.79 -0.57 -8.70
CA VAL A 202 7.17 0.82 -8.98
C VAL A 202 5.90 1.62 -9.28
N VAL A 203 5.72 2.73 -8.57
CA VAL A 203 4.57 3.64 -8.69
C VAL A 203 4.95 5.02 -9.22
N ASP A 204 6.24 5.33 -9.28
CA ASP A 204 6.74 6.54 -9.92
C ASP A 204 8.15 6.29 -10.49
N ILE A 205 8.43 6.94 -11.62
CA ILE A 205 9.75 6.96 -12.25
C ILE A 205 10.06 8.42 -12.57
N PHE A 206 11.17 8.91 -12.05
CA PHE A 206 11.73 10.20 -12.42
C PHE A 206 12.72 10.04 -13.58
N GLU A 207 12.51 10.82 -14.63
CA GLU A 207 13.41 10.91 -15.80
C GLU A 207 13.75 12.39 -15.99
N GLY A 208 14.91 12.82 -15.46
CA GLY A 208 15.32 14.21 -15.51
C GLY A 208 15.65 14.64 -16.93
N ARG A 209 14.74 15.34 -17.59
CA ARG A 209 15.00 16.00 -18.88
C ARG A 209 15.87 17.24 -18.71
#